data_AF-A0A947G642-F1
#
_entry.id   AF-A0A947G642-F1
#
_cell.length_a   1.000
_cell.length_b   1.000
_cell.length_c   1.000
_cell.angle_alpha   90.00
_cell.angle_beta   90.00
_cell.angle_gamma   90.00
#
_symmetry.space_group_name_H-M   'P 1'
#
loop_
_entity.id
_entity.type
_entity.pdbx_description
1 polymer ?
#
loop_
_entity_poly.entity_id
_entity_poly.type
_entity_poly.pdbx_seq_one_letter_code
_entity_poly.pdbx_strand_id
1 'polypeptide(L)' 'MPALAAPDIVGHRGTGVDTDDNPYPENSLSSFARARDEGADVIELDVHQAGDGALIVIHDDTVDRTTDGSGC' A
#
# COMPACT_ATOMS: atom_id res chain seq x y z
N MET A 1 8.16 -26.41 5.06
CA MET A 1 7.97 -25.09 5.69
C MET A 1 6.83 -25.24 6.69
N PRO A 2 7.02 -24.95 7.99
CA PRO A 2 5.88 -24.88 8.90
C PRO A 2 4.93 -23.78 8.41
N ALA A 3 3.63 -23.97 8.58
CA ALA A 3 2.68 -22.90 8.33
C ALA A 3 3.00 -21.73 9.27
N LEU A 4 3.09 -20.52 8.72
CA LEU A 4 3.13 -19.30 9.52
C LEU A 4 1.80 -19.21 10.29
N ALA A 5 1.86 -18.75 11.55
CA ALA A 5 0.66 -18.36 12.27
C ALA A 5 -0.08 -17.29 11.45
N ALA A 6 -1.41 -17.25 11.55
CA ALA A 6 -2.19 -16.20 10.89
C ALA A 6 -1.75 -14.82 11.44
N PRO A 7 -1.64 -13.79 10.58
CA PRO A 7 -1.29 -12.45 11.04
C PRO A 7 -2.41 -11.90 11.92
N ASP A 8 -2.03 -11.27 13.03
CA ASP A 8 -2.97 -10.57 13.91
C ASP A 8 -3.26 -9.17 13.37
N ILE A 9 -2.24 -8.50 12.81
CA ILE A 9 -2.31 -7.14 12.26
C ILE A 9 -1.86 -7.13 10.80
N VAL A 10 -2.76 -6.71 9.92
CA VAL A 10 -2.50 -6.46 8.49
C VAL A 10 -2.51 -4.96 8.24
N GLY A 11 -1.39 -4.41 7.79
CA GLY A 11 -1.32 -3.01 7.35
C GLY A 11 -1.99 -2.85 5.99
N HIS A 12 -3.25 -2.39 5.98
CA HIS A 12 -4.00 -2.11 4.74
C HIS A 12 -3.34 -0.97 3.96
N ARG A 13 -2.78 -1.29 2.79
CA ARG A 13 -1.97 -0.36 1.96
C ARG A 13 -0.80 0.29 2.70
N GLY A 14 -0.24 -0.39 3.70
CA GLY A 14 0.68 0.19 4.68
C GLY A 14 -0.07 0.65 5.93
N THR A 15 -0.02 1.95 6.25
CA THR A 15 -0.73 2.55 7.40
C THR A 15 -2.15 3.03 7.08
N GLY A 16 -2.70 2.69 5.91
CA GLY A 16 -3.98 3.17 5.41
C GLY A 16 -3.87 4.46 4.59
N VAL A 17 -5.01 5.12 4.38
CA VAL A 17 -5.12 6.40 3.64
C VAL A 17 -4.39 7.50 4.40
N ASP A 18 -3.70 8.37 3.68
CA ASP A 18 -3.06 9.54 4.28
C ASP A 18 -4.07 10.54 4.82
N THR A 19 -3.75 11.11 5.99
CA THR A 19 -4.54 12.12 6.69
C THR A 19 -3.59 13.06 7.44
N ASP A 20 -4.11 14.11 8.08
CA ASP A 20 -3.29 15.01 8.91
C ASP A 20 -2.54 14.26 10.03
N ASP A 21 -3.12 13.18 10.57
CA ASP A 21 -2.52 12.34 11.62
C ASP A 21 -1.73 11.13 11.07
N ASN A 22 -1.85 10.84 9.77
CA ASN A 22 -1.11 9.79 9.05
C ASN A 22 -0.50 10.36 7.76
N PRO A 23 0.67 11.01 7.80
CA PRO A 23 1.25 11.69 6.64
C PRO A 23 1.94 10.73 5.65
N TYR A 24 1.69 9.42 5.74
CA TYR A 24 2.31 8.40 4.90
C TYR A 24 1.33 7.97 3.80
N PRO A 25 1.60 8.30 2.52
CA PRO A 25 0.69 7.99 1.42
C PRO A 25 0.42 6.49 1.29
N GLU A 26 -0.83 6.10 1.06
CA GLU A 26 -1.19 4.69 0.85
C GLU A 26 -0.36 4.07 -0.29
N ASN A 27 -0.13 2.75 -0.23
CA ASN A 27 0.55 2.00 -1.30
C ASN A 27 1.97 2.50 -1.63
N SER A 28 2.63 3.16 -0.69
CA SER A 28 3.98 3.70 -0.84
C SER A 28 5.00 3.00 0.07
N LEU A 29 6.28 3.01 -0.34
CA LEU A 29 7.36 2.47 0.48
C LEU A 29 7.49 3.16 1.84
N SER A 30 7.13 4.45 1.96
CA SER A 30 7.16 5.16 3.23
C SER A 30 6.05 4.68 4.17
N SER A 31 4.85 4.42 3.66
CA SER A 31 3.74 3.82 4.42
C SER A 31 4.04 2.38 4.82
N PHE A 32 4.68 1.60 3.95
CA PHE A 32 5.12 0.24 4.27
C PHE A 32 6.19 0.21 5.36
N ALA A 33 7.20 1.10 5.27
CA ALA A 33 8.22 1.23 6.29
C ALA A 33 7.60 1.63 7.64
N ARG A 34 6.63 2.56 7.62
CA ARG A 34 5.93 2.98 8.82
C ARG A 34 5.10 1.86 9.44
N ALA A 35 4.32 1.13 8.65
CA ALA A 35 3.50 0.02 9.14
C ALA A 35 4.35 -1.07 9.80
N ARG A 36 5.51 -1.39 9.21
CA ARG A 36 6.50 -2.28 9.82
C ARG A 36 6.99 -1.74 11.18
N ASP A 37 7.32 -0.46 11.24
CA ASP A 37 7.83 0.16 12.47
C ASP A 37 6.75 0.27 13.56
N GLU A 38 5.48 0.29 13.19
CA GLU A 38 4.31 0.23 14.08
C GLU A 38 3.91 -1.19 14.50
N GLY A 39 4.55 -2.23 13.93
CA GLY A 39 4.38 -3.62 14.33
C GLY A 39 3.34 -4.41 13.54
N ALA A 40 3.01 -4.00 12.30
CA ALA A 40 2.23 -4.83 11.41
C ALA A 40 2.95 -6.16 11.11
N ASP A 41 2.22 -7.29 11.20
CA ASP A 41 2.76 -8.63 10.90
C ASP A 41 2.98 -8.80 9.40
N VAL A 42 2.04 -8.27 8.62
CA VAL A 42 2.07 -8.27 7.16
C VAL A 42 1.55 -6.94 6.63
N ILE A 43 1.93 -6.63 5.40
CA ILE A 43 1.47 -5.47 4.67
C ILE A 43 0.63 -5.96 3.50
N GLU A 44 -0.57 -5.43 3.39
CA GLU A 44 -1.43 -5.59 2.24
C GLU A 44 -1.18 -4.43 1.26
N LEU A 45 -1.32 -4.71 -0.04
CA LEU A 45 -1.15 -3.73 -1.10
C LEU A 45 -1.98 -4.13 -2.32
N ASP A 46 -2.31 -3.13 -3.13
CA ASP A 46 -3.10 -3.29 -4.34
C ASP A 46 -2.19 -3.27 -5.58
N VAL A 47 -2.42 -4.17 -6.54
CA VAL A 47 -1.59 -4.27 -7.75
C VAL A 47 -2.43 -4.12 -9.01
N HIS A 48 -1.94 -3.28 -9.94
CA HIS A 48 -2.41 -3.20 -11.31
C HIS A 48 -1.27 -3.47 -12.29
N GLN A 49 -1.62 -3.69 -13.56
CA GLN A 49 -0.65 -3.83 -14.65
C GLN A 49 -0.67 -2.58 -15.53
N ALA A 50 0.48 -1.94 -15.69
CA ALA A 50 0.66 -0.78 -16.57
C ALA A 50 0.58 -1.18 -18.05
N GLY A 51 0.43 -0.19 -18.93
CA GLY A 51 0.30 -0.39 -20.38
C GLY A 51 1.50 -1.08 -21.05
N ASP A 52 2.69 -1.00 -20.46
CA ASP A 52 3.90 -1.70 -20.90
C ASP A 52 4.05 -3.11 -20.28
N GLY A 53 3.10 -3.51 -19.44
CA GLY A 53 3.04 -4.79 -18.77
C GLY A 53 3.71 -4.83 -17.40
N ALA A 54 4.31 -3.75 -16.91
CA ALA A 54 4.88 -3.69 -15.57
C ALA A 54 3.80 -3.76 -14.49
N LEU A 55 4.12 -4.37 -13.34
CA LEU A 55 3.24 -4.32 -12.17
C LEU A 55 3.48 -3.02 -11.39
N ILE A 56 2.40 -2.34 -11.03
CA ILE A 56 2.39 -1.10 -10.26
C ILE A 56 1.53 -1.27 -9.01
N VAL A 57 1.84 -0.50 -7.96
CA VAL A 57 1.15 -0.57 -6.68
C VAL A 57 0.25 0.66 -6.54
N ILE A 58 -1.03 0.47 -6.81
CA ILE A 58 -2.06 1.51 -6.77
C ILE A 58 -3.42 0.84 -6.55
N HIS A 59 -4.33 1.48 -5.84
CA HIS A 59 -5.66 0.90 -5.60
C HIS A 59 -6.64 1.20 -6.73
N ASP A 60 -6.78 2.49 -7.06
CA ASP A 60 -7.80 2.98 -7.97
C ASP A 60 -7.47 2.60 -9.43
N ASP A 61 -8.51 2.54 -10.27
CA ASP A 61 -8.36 2.36 -11.72
C ASP A 61 -7.68 3.56 -12.42
N THR A 62 -7.50 4.68 -11.71
CA THR A 62 -6.82 5.89 -12.21
C THR A 62 -5.85 6.44 -11.17
N VAL A 63 -4.88 7.24 -11.62
CA VAL A 63 -3.82 7.80 -10.75
C VAL A 63 -4.23 9.08 -10.01
N ASP A 64 -5.40 9.64 -10.34
CA ASP A 64 -5.83 11.00 -10.01
C ASP A 64 -5.92 11.30 -8.51
N ARG A 65 -6.31 10.31 -7.69
CA ARG A 65 -6.54 10.54 -6.25
C ARG A 65 -5.24 10.59 -5.43
N THR A 66 -4.24 9.79 -5.82
CA THR A 66 -3.05 9.50 -4.99
C THR A 66 -1.75 10.03 -5.59
N THR A 67 -1.83 10.73 -6.73
CA THR A 67 -0.68 11.30 -7.42
C THR A 67 -1.02 12.68 -7.98
N ASP A 68 -0.02 13.43 -8.42
CA ASP A 68 -0.21 14.68 -9.16
C ASP A 68 -0.53 14.45 -10.66
N GLY A 69 -0.72 13.20 -11.07
CA GLY A 69 -1.06 12.80 -12.44
C GLY A 69 -2.57 12.69 -12.69
N SER A 70 -2.94 12.28 -13.90
CA SER A 70 -4.34 11.96 -14.23
C SER A 70 -4.39 10.87 -15.30
N GLY A 71 -5.40 10.02 -15.25
CA GLY A 71 -5.65 8.96 -16.23
C GLY A 71 -5.48 7.54 -15.68
N CYS A 72 -5.76 6.55 -16.54
CA CYS A 72 -5.64 5.13 -16.24
C CYS A 72 -4.22 4.57 -16.52
#